data_AF-A0A0G2AZI5-F1
#
_entry.id   AF-A0A0G2AZI5-F1
#
_cell.length_a   1.000
_cell.length_b   1.000
_cell.length_c   1.000
_cell.angle_alpha   90.00
_cell.angle_beta   90.00
_cell.angle_gamma   90.00
#
_symmetry.space_group_name_H-M   'P 1'
#
loop_
_entity.id
_entity.type
_entity.pdbx_description
1 polymer ?
#
loop_
_entity_poly.entity_id
_entity_poly.type
_entity_poly.pdbx_seq_one_letter_code
_entity_poly.pdbx_strand_id
1 'polypeptide(L)'
;MKKSAFCWSRFDSAVLICTLLLYGAALRYLQPIILPSTFIAQDMEEPIAIQHAPFPTVYKNTIDLDLRVWMRQIRPSALRIEVYDCIRSLSINGKKITDKGLMKCHRTAEGFVLKDTTMLRRGVNIMQITALSWRKNGIRITVPHTDPLKFVLHFALLCIIGFYGWKGIRKTFLWQKHRDLMGIFLIGALLRSIYMLSTRIWERSYDWQGHWDYILYVLQHWNIPLTSQGWQYYQPPLFYFMNAVALFPATLLTGNEYPLMRLAQAFSLGISIAALGAGIWIGTLLFPEKENQKRLLFAAGLAFFPGLVFHASRVSNDTLLLLISFLFFGFLYRWWIRGSERDLLIASVCVACGLLTKSSALPLAALLFLCILIHQPRHWRTSLRNVLLCFAILFALTGWHYTLRFMVEGNQHIVGNIDRNGPTLYIDTIEKKNFYTFRPIAVLQQPFNNPLNDRRGRRFFWEHLTKSSLAGEWELGDELYTTMQFLLMLIMLFAVLGIAGLIRTIRHQLHASLPILATGVVLTGSMMVLVMQKPVGGFQDFRYIPLLAVPVLYCILQGTDVLPIRIRNIPVLLLLLFYTFCVAFFMILLAH
;
A
#
# COMPACT_ATOMS: atom_id res chain seq x y z
N MET A 1 -21.79 23.76 26.84
CA MET A 1 -21.30 22.35 26.84
C MET A 1 -22.40 21.43 26.31
N LYS A 2 -22.40 21.10 25.01
CA LYS A 2 -23.29 20.06 24.47
C LYS A 2 -22.73 18.71 24.90
N LYS A 3 -23.49 17.92 25.67
CA LYS A 3 -23.15 16.53 26.05
C LYS A 3 -22.61 15.82 24.81
N SER A 4 -21.36 15.36 24.87
CA SER A 4 -20.85 14.45 23.85
C SER A 4 -21.78 13.24 23.87
N ALA A 5 -22.55 13.06 22.79
CA ALA A 5 -23.31 11.85 22.61
C ALA A 5 -22.27 10.73 22.50
N PHE A 6 -22.11 9.97 23.58
CA PHE A 6 -21.22 8.83 23.59
C PHE A 6 -21.66 7.94 22.42
N CYS A 7 -20.77 7.80 21.43
CA CYS A 7 -21.16 7.41 20.08
C CYS A 7 -21.75 6.00 20.08
N TRP A 8 -21.30 5.14 21.01
CA TRP A 8 -21.57 3.71 21.08
C TRP A 8 -22.00 3.30 22.48
N SER A 9 -23.08 2.53 22.63
CA SER A 9 -23.45 1.99 23.95
C SER A 9 -22.44 0.93 24.41
N ARG A 10 -22.34 0.65 25.72
CA ARG A 10 -21.53 -0.47 26.24
C ARG A 10 -21.91 -1.81 25.57
N PHE A 11 -23.19 -1.98 25.25
CA PHE A 11 -23.71 -3.12 24.51
C PHE A 11 -23.15 -3.19 23.08
N ASP A 12 -23.13 -2.08 22.34
CA ASP A 12 -22.58 -2.04 20.97
C ASP A 12 -21.09 -2.43 20.96
N SER A 13 -20.31 -1.96 21.93
CA SER A 13 -18.90 -2.33 22.07
C SER A 13 -18.72 -3.82 22.40
N ALA A 14 -19.56 -4.38 23.28
CA ALA A 14 -19.52 -5.80 23.62
C ALA A 14 -19.86 -6.68 22.41
N VAL A 15 -20.84 -6.32 21.61
CA VAL A 15 -21.20 -7.05 20.38
C VAL A 15 -20.05 -7.02 19.37
N LEU A 16 -19.37 -5.88 19.21
CA LEU A 16 -18.23 -5.79 18.29
C LEU A 16 -17.07 -6.70 18.72
N ILE A 17 -16.75 -6.70 20.02
CA ILE A 17 -15.70 -7.58 20.58
C ILE A 17 -16.09 -9.06 20.40
N CYS A 18 -17.32 -9.44 20.74
CA CYS A 18 -17.80 -10.81 20.54
C CYS A 18 -17.76 -11.22 19.07
N THR A 19 -18.12 -10.32 18.16
CA THR A 19 -18.04 -10.57 16.71
C THR A 19 -16.62 -10.84 16.26
N LEU A 20 -15.64 -10.04 16.72
CA LEU A 20 -14.23 -10.24 16.38
C LEU A 20 -13.69 -11.58 16.90
N LEU A 21 -14.08 -11.97 18.12
CA LEU A 21 -13.71 -13.25 18.72
C LEU A 21 -14.32 -14.43 17.94
N LEU A 22 -15.62 -14.36 17.64
CA LEU A 22 -16.32 -15.40 16.87
C LEU A 22 -15.77 -15.52 15.45
N TYR A 23 -15.46 -14.40 14.80
CA TYR A 23 -14.82 -14.37 13.50
C TYR A 23 -13.44 -15.05 13.53
N GLY A 24 -12.61 -14.73 14.53
CA GLY A 24 -11.32 -15.37 14.73
C GLY A 24 -11.45 -16.89 14.95
N ALA A 25 -12.42 -17.31 15.75
CA ALA A 25 -12.73 -18.72 15.98
C ALA A 25 -13.20 -19.42 14.70
N ALA A 26 -14.08 -18.80 13.91
CA ALA A 26 -14.59 -19.33 12.65
C ALA A 26 -13.48 -19.51 11.61
N LEU A 27 -12.59 -18.51 11.46
CA LEU A 27 -11.43 -18.63 10.57
C LEU A 27 -10.50 -19.76 10.99
N ARG A 28 -10.23 -19.90 12.30
CA ARG A 28 -9.40 -20.99 12.83
C ARG A 28 -10.05 -22.34 12.64
N TYR A 29 -11.38 -22.43 12.76
CA TYR A 29 -12.14 -23.65 12.50
C TYR A 29 -12.06 -24.05 11.01
N LEU A 30 -12.05 -23.08 10.10
CA LEU A 30 -11.94 -23.34 8.66
C LEU A 30 -10.54 -23.83 8.24
N GLN A 31 -9.49 -23.51 9.00
CA GLN A 31 -8.13 -23.96 8.67
C GLN A 31 -7.96 -25.48 8.88
N PRO A 32 -7.23 -26.16 7.99
CA PRO A 32 -6.85 -27.56 8.19
C PRO A 32 -5.89 -27.68 9.39
N ILE A 33 -5.97 -28.80 10.11
CA ILE A 33 -5.05 -29.11 11.21
C ILE A 33 -4.00 -30.08 10.70
N ILE A 34 -2.73 -29.69 10.78
CA ILE A 34 -1.61 -30.57 10.49
C ILE A 34 -1.30 -31.34 11.77
N LEU A 35 -1.47 -32.66 11.72
CA LEU A 35 -1.12 -33.58 12.79
C LEU A 35 0.38 -33.89 12.76
N PRO A 36 0.94 -34.49 13.83
CA PRO A 36 2.31 -34.98 13.80
C PRO A 36 2.57 -35.83 12.56
N SER A 37 3.60 -35.46 11.81
CA SER A 37 3.92 -35.93 10.47
C SER A 37 5.40 -36.29 10.40
N THR A 38 5.90 -36.79 9.27
CA THR A 38 7.32 -37.10 9.08
C THR A 38 7.83 -36.54 7.76
N PHE A 39 9.12 -36.23 7.69
CA PHE A 39 9.78 -35.96 6.42
C PHE A 39 11.09 -36.71 6.27
N ILE A 40 11.46 -36.99 5.03
CA ILE A 40 12.76 -37.55 4.63
C ILE A 40 13.37 -36.57 3.62
N ALA A 41 14.61 -36.16 3.84
CA ALA A 41 15.39 -35.42 2.86
C ALA A 41 16.26 -36.40 2.07
N GLN A 42 16.56 -36.07 0.81
CA GLN A 42 17.27 -36.98 -0.12
C GLN A 42 18.66 -37.44 0.38
N ASP A 43 19.25 -36.75 1.38
CA ASP A 43 20.55 -37.07 1.98
C ASP A 43 20.45 -37.72 3.37
N MET A 44 19.26 -38.16 3.79
CA MET A 44 19.03 -38.75 5.12
C MET A 44 18.39 -40.14 5.03
N GLU A 45 18.90 -41.08 5.82
CA GLU A 45 18.36 -42.44 5.91
C GLU A 45 17.15 -42.54 6.86
N GLU A 46 17.03 -41.63 7.84
CA GLU A 46 15.95 -41.67 8.84
C GLU A 46 14.94 -40.51 8.69
N PRO A 47 13.63 -40.79 8.80
CA PRO A 47 12.59 -39.77 8.82
C PRO A 47 12.61 -38.94 10.11
N ILE A 48 12.58 -37.61 9.98
CA ILE A 48 12.42 -36.69 11.11
C ILE A 48 10.93 -36.50 11.41
N ALA A 49 10.56 -36.69 12.69
CA ALA A 49 9.22 -36.37 13.18
C ALA A 49 8.99 -34.85 13.23
N ILE A 50 7.85 -34.41 12.69
CA ILE A 50 7.44 -33.02 12.68
C ILE A 50 6.17 -32.82 13.48
N GLN A 51 6.23 -31.94 14.47
CA GLN A 51 5.14 -31.73 15.42
C GLN A 51 4.23 -30.55 15.03
N HIS A 52 4.76 -29.47 14.41
CA HIS A 52 4.00 -28.25 14.08
C HIS A 52 4.49 -27.51 12.82
N ALA A 53 3.58 -27.09 11.94
CA ALA A 53 3.90 -26.23 10.78
C ALA A 53 3.76 -24.73 11.12
N PRO A 54 4.54 -23.81 10.50
CA PRO A 54 5.53 -24.05 9.44
C PRO A 54 6.85 -24.62 9.98
N PHE A 55 7.45 -25.53 9.21
CA PHE A 55 8.67 -26.24 9.60
C PHE A 55 9.93 -25.49 9.16
N PRO A 56 10.89 -25.18 10.06
CA PRO A 56 12.15 -24.57 9.68
C PRO A 56 13.10 -25.65 9.15
N THR A 57 13.14 -25.87 7.84
CA THR A 57 14.07 -26.84 7.25
C THR A 57 14.99 -26.15 6.26
N VAL A 58 16.27 -26.02 6.62
CA VAL A 58 17.35 -25.65 5.69
C VAL A 58 17.90 -26.95 5.11
N TYR A 59 17.30 -27.42 4.04
CA TYR A 59 17.94 -28.41 3.18
C TYR A 59 18.01 -27.79 1.79
N LYS A 60 19.14 -27.97 1.10
CA LYS A 60 19.31 -27.52 -0.29
C LYS A 60 19.07 -28.70 -1.24
N ASN A 61 17.99 -29.45 -1.05
CA ASN A 61 17.70 -30.67 -1.83
C ASN A 61 16.21 -31.01 -1.82
N THR A 62 15.84 -32.07 -2.56
CA THR A 62 14.46 -32.58 -2.60
C THR A 62 14.05 -33.13 -1.23
N ILE A 63 12.83 -32.81 -0.79
CA ILE A 63 12.24 -33.27 0.46
C ILE A 63 10.95 -34.02 0.12
N ASP A 64 10.81 -35.22 0.67
CA ASP A 64 9.56 -35.99 0.66
C ASP A 64 8.87 -35.81 2.02
N LEU A 65 7.73 -35.11 1.99
CA LEU A 65 6.87 -34.92 3.16
C LEU A 65 5.74 -35.95 3.13
N ASP A 66 5.50 -36.62 4.26
CA ASP A 66 4.26 -37.35 4.50
C ASP A 66 3.46 -36.65 5.60
N LEU A 67 2.46 -35.86 5.19
CA LEU A 67 1.68 -35.01 6.06
C LEU A 67 0.32 -35.62 6.37
N ARG A 68 0.03 -35.75 7.67
CA ARG A 68 -1.31 -36.12 8.16
C ARG A 68 -2.13 -34.86 8.37
N VAL A 69 -3.10 -34.62 7.50
CA VAL A 69 -3.94 -33.42 7.52
C VAL A 69 -5.36 -33.77 7.96
N TRP A 70 -5.77 -33.24 9.11
CA TRP A 70 -7.11 -33.42 9.64
C TRP A 70 -8.07 -32.34 9.13
N MET A 71 -9.14 -32.78 8.46
CA MET A 71 -10.20 -31.93 7.93
C MET A 71 -11.44 -32.01 8.82
N ARG A 72 -11.94 -30.83 9.24
CA ARG A 72 -13.16 -30.69 10.07
C ARG A 72 -14.44 -30.96 9.27
N GLN A 73 -15.59 -30.92 9.96
CA GLN A 73 -16.92 -31.16 9.35
C GLN A 73 -17.26 -30.16 8.25
N ILE A 74 -17.02 -28.86 8.49
CA ILE A 74 -17.14 -27.81 7.49
C ILE A 74 -15.84 -27.79 6.70
N ARG A 75 -15.90 -28.11 5.41
CA ARG A 75 -14.73 -28.19 4.52
C ARG A 75 -14.68 -26.97 3.60
N PRO A 76 -13.51 -26.36 3.42
CA PRO A 76 -13.31 -25.39 2.35
C PRO A 76 -13.44 -26.10 0.99
N SER A 77 -13.84 -25.34 -0.02
CA SER A 77 -13.97 -25.77 -1.42
C SER A 77 -12.61 -25.91 -2.11
N ALA A 78 -11.58 -25.23 -1.59
CA ALA A 78 -10.21 -25.30 -2.05
C ALA A 78 -9.21 -25.30 -0.88
N LEU A 79 -8.07 -25.95 -1.09
CA LEU A 79 -6.91 -25.83 -0.20
C LEU A 79 -5.74 -25.24 -0.97
N ARG A 80 -4.97 -24.39 -0.33
CA ARG A 80 -3.70 -23.91 -0.86
C ARG A 80 -2.55 -24.54 -0.11
N ILE A 81 -1.60 -25.07 -0.87
CA ILE A 81 -0.36 -25.68 -0.40
C ILE A 81 0.78 -24.78 -0.86
N GLU A 82 1.37 -24.06 0.07
CA GLU A 82 2.50 -23.17 -0.17
C GLU A 82 3.80 -23.89 0.12
N VAL A 83 4.67 -23.92 -0.89
CA VAL A 83 6.04 -24.41 -0.83
C VAL A 83 6.92 -23.32 -1.44
N TYR A 84 8.07 -23.04 -0.83
CA TYR A 84 8.87 -21.86 -1.18
C TYR A 84 9.63 -21.95 -2.51
N ASP A 85 9.81 -23.13 -3.10
CA ASP A 85 10.42 -23.26 -4.43
C ASP A 85 9.55 -24.05 -5.41
N CYS A 86 9.52 -25.39 -5.32
CA CYS A 86 8.82 -26.19 -6.32
C CYS A 86 8.10 -27.38 -5.67
N ILE A 87 6.85 -27.62 -6.04
CA ILE A 87 6.20 -28.91 -5.84
C ILE A 87 6.50 -29.77 -7.06
N ARG A 88 7.11 -30.94 -6.87
CA ARG A 88 7.38 -31.90 -7.96
C ARG A 88 6.28 -32.95 -8.06
N SER A 89 5.76 -33.37 -6.91
CA SER A 89 4.71 -34.38 -6.85
C SER A 89 3.81 -34.12 -5.64
N LEU A 90 2.52 -34.41 -5.79
CA LEU A 90 1.53 -34.34 -4.74
C LEU A 90 0.60 -35.54 -4.89
N SER A 91 0.46 -36.33 -3.84
CA SER A 91 -0.53 -37.39 -3.71
C SER A 91 -1.40 -37.11 -2.49
N ILE A 92 -2.70 -37.39 -2.60
CA ILE A 92 -3.64 -37.26 -1.49
C ILE A 92 -4.40 -38.58 -1.38
N ASN A 93 -4.34 -39.21 -0.21
CA ASN A 93 -4.96 -40.50 0.08
C ASN A 93 -4.62 -41.56 -0.99
N GLY A 94 -3.36 -41.59 -1.46
CA GLY A 94 -2.87 -42.52 -2.47
C GLY A 94 -3.20 -42.14 -3.93
N LYS A 95 -3.96 -41.07 -4.17
CA LYS A 95 -4.27 -40.58 -5.53
C LYS A 95 -3.32 -39.45 -5.92
N LYS A 96 -2.55 -39.64 -6.99
CA LYS A 96 -1.62 -38.63 -7.51
C LYS A 96 -2.37 -37.49 -8.21
N ILE A 97 -2.00 -36.26 -7.89
CA ILE A 97 -2.50 -35.05 -8.54
C ILE A 97 -1.62 -34.76 -9.76
N THR A 98 -2.22 -34.72 -10.95
CA THR A 98 -1.52 -34.49 -12.23
C THR A 98 -1.84 -33.13 -12.84
N ASP A 99 -2.22 -32.15 -12.02
CA ASP A 99 -2.53 -30.80 -12.48
C ASP A 99 -1.30 -30.12 -13.09
N LYS A 100 -1.45 -29.50 -14.26
CA LYS A 100 -0.39 -28.74 -14.94
C LYS A 100 0.13 -27.58 -14.09
N GLY A 101 -0.68 -27.05 -13.17
CA GLY A 101 -0.27 -26.02 -12.21
C GLY A 101 0.70 -26.50 -11.13
N LEU A 102 0.81 -27.82 -10.90
CA LEU A 102 1.65 -28.41 -9.85
C LEU A 102 3.14 -28.23 -10.12
N MET A 103 3.57 -28.26 -11.39
CA MET A 103 4.98 -28.24 -11.81
C MET A 103 5.62 -26.84 -11.91
N LYS A 104 4.90 -25.76 -11.56
CA LYS A 104 5.47 -24.42 -11.59
C LYS A 104 6.34 -24.18 -10.36
N CYS A 105 7.63 -23.98 -10.59
CA CYS A 105 8.54 -23.44 -9.57
C CYS A 105 8.24 -21.95 -9.38
N HIS A 106 7.56 -21.59 -8.29
CA HIS A 106 7.27 -20.20 -7.99
C HIS A 106 8.43 -19.61 -7.19
N ARG A 107 9.12 -18.60 -7.75
CA ARG A 107 10.13 -17.81 -7.01
C ARG A 107 9.52 -16.94 -5.90
N THR A 108 8.19 -16.84 -5.89
CA THR A 108 7.35 -16.15 -4.92
C THR A 108 6.47 -17.19 -4.22
N ALA A 109 6.09 -16.95 -2.96
CA ALA A 109 5.24 -17.86 -2.16
C ALA A 109 3.78 -17.93 -2.67
N GLU A 110 3.57 -18.12 -3.98
CA GLU A 110 2.25 -18.15 -4.60
C GLU A 110 1.53 -19.46 -4.27
N GLY A 111 2.23 -20.58 -4.07
CA GLY A 111 1.64 -21.84 -3.62
C GLY A 111 0.64 -22.45 -4.60
N PHE A 112 0.52 -23.77 -4.58
CA PHE A 112 -0.43 -24.50 -5.41
C PHE A 112 -1.83 -24.47 -4.78
N VAL A 113 -2.85 -24.08 -5.54
CA VAL A 113 -4.25 -24.13 -5.08
C VAL A 113 -4.91 -25.40 -5.62
N LEU A 114 -5.16 -26.36 -4.75
CA LEU A 114 -5.99 -27.52 -5.02
C LEU A 114 -7.47 -27.08 -5.01
N LYS A 115 -8.06 -26.97 -6.20
CA LYS A 115 -9.50 -26.80 -6.38
C LYS A 115 -10.18 -28.16 -6.29
N ASP A 116 -11.41 -28.19 -5.79
CA ASP A 116 -12.24 -29.38 -5.61
C ASP A 116 -11.72 -30.36 -4.53
N THR A 117 -12.16 -30.12 -3.28
CA THR A 117 -11.81 -30.93 -2.11
C THR A 117 -12.57 -32.26 -2.01
N THR A 118 -13.23 -32.74 -3.07
CA THR A 118 -13.86 -34.08 -3.09
C THR A 118 -12.87 -35.21 -2.78
N MET A 119 -11.58 -35.04 -3.08
CA MET A 119 -10.53 -36.00 -2.73
C MET A 119 -10.18 -36.01 -1.23
N LEU A 120 -10.57 -34.97 -0.48
CA LEU A 120 -10.33 -34.84 0.95
C LEU A 120 -11.52 -35.38 1.74
N ARG A 121 -11.28 -36.43 2.50
CA ARG A 121 -12.26 -37.06 3.39
C ARG A 121 -12.37 -36.25 4.68
N ARG A 122 -13.53 -36.35 5.34
CA ARG A 122 -13.67 -35.88 6.74
C ARG A 122 -12.72 -36.71 7.60
N GLY A 123 -12.05 -36.08 8.56
CA GLY A 123 -11.06 -36.78 9.36
C GLY A 123 -9.66 -36.68 8.77
N VAL A 124 -8.84 -37.70 9.03
CA VAL A 124 -7.41 -37.70 8.67
C VAL A 124 -7.24 -38.00 7.18
N ASN A 125 -6.47 -37.17 6.51
CA ASN A 125 -6.02 -37.36 5.14
C ASN A 125 -4.50 -37.48 5.12
N ILE A 126 -3.98 -38.32 4.23
CA ILE A 126 -2.54 -38.50 4.04
C ILE A 126 -2.14 -37.74 2.79
N MET A 127 -1.26 -36.75 2.92
CA MET A 127 -0.74 -35.95 1.82
C MET A 127 0.76 -36.20 1.66
N GLN A 128 1.14 -36.84 0.56
CA GLN A 128 2.55 -37.04 0.23
C GLN A 128 2.96 -35.95 -0.76
N ILE A 129 3.93 -35.13 -0.39
CA ILE A 129 4.41 -34.05 -1.26
C ILE A 129 5.92 -34.11 -1.39
N THR A 130 6.37 -34.22 -2.64
CA THR A 130 7.77 -34.09 -3.02
C THR A 130 8.01 -32.65 -3.40
N ALA A 131 8.82 -31.94 -2.62
CA ALA A 131 9.11 -30.54 -2.78
C ALA A 131 10.61 -30.29 -2.93
N LEU A 132 10.99 -29.29 -3.72
CA LEU A 132 12.31 -28.68 -3.65
C LEU A 132 12.21 -27.51 -2.68
N SER A 133 13.10 -27.42 -1.69
CA SER A 133 13.22 -26.26 -0.81
C SER A 133 14.68 -25.82 -0.77
N TRP A 134 14.94 -24.51 -0.80
CA TRP A 134 16.27 -23.88 -0.76
C TRP A 134 16.36 -22.88 0.41
N ARG A 135 15.26 -22.66 1.14
CA ARG A 135 15.12 -21.62 2.18
C ARG A 135 14.50 -22.16 3.47
N LYS A 136 14.71 -21.41 4.56
CA LYS A 136 14.26 -21.66 5.95
C LYS A 136 12.74 -21.79 6.16
N ASN A 137 11.92 -21.73 5.13
CA ASN A 137 10.49 -21.60 5.28
C ASN A 137 9.77 -22.89 4.88
N GLY A 138 9.02 -23.46 5.83
CA GLY A 138 8.34 -24.74 5.65
C GLY A 138 7.09 -24.68 4.78
N ILE A 139 6.51 -25.87 4.56
CA ILE A 139 5.24 -26.03 3.87
C ILE A 139 4.11 -25.46 4.71
N ARG A 140 3.22 -24.70 4.07
CA ARG A 140 2.03 -24.14 4.71
C ARG A 140 0.78 -24.55 3.94
N ILE A 141 -0.15 -25.19 4.64
CA ILE A 141 -1.46 -25.56 4.08
C ILE A 141 -2.51 -24.62 4.68
N THR A 142 -3.18 -23.84 3.84
CA THR A 142 -4.18 -22.87 4.28
C THR A 142 -5.40 -22.85 3.37
N VAL A 143 -6.46 -22.21 3.84
CA VAL A 143 -7.63 -21.91 3.00
C VAL A 143 -7.37 -20.64 2.18
N PRO A 144 -7.45 -20.71 0.83
CA PRO A 144 -7.22 -19.55 -0.03
C PRO A 144 -8.25 -18.45 0.21
N HIS A 145 -7.91 -17.19 -0.12
CA HIS A 145 -8.82 -16.05 0.05
C HIS A 145 -10.04 -16.12 -0.88
N THR A 146 -9.89 -16.79 -2.03
CA THR A 146 -10.95 -17.05 -3.01
C THR A 146 -11.94 -18.14 -2.59
N ASP A 147 -11.73 -18.79 -1.43
CA ASP A 147 -12.70 -19.76 -0.91
C ASP A 147 -14.02 -19.05 -0.52
N PRO A 148 -15.19 -19.52 -0.98
CA PRO A 148 -16.47 -18.86 -0.73
C PRO A 148 -16.81 -18.71 0.75
N LEU A 149 -16.48 -19.70 1.59
CA LEU A 149 -16.77 -19.63 3.03
C LEU A 149 -15.93 -18.55 3.69
N LYS A 150 -14.65 -18.48 3.34
CA LYS A 150 -13.75 -17.45 3.83
C LYS A 150 -14.21 -16.06 3.38
N PHE A 151 -14.64 -15.92 2.13
CA PHE A 151 -15.21 -14.67 1.61
C PHE A 151 -16.48 -14.25 2.36
N VAL A 152 -17.42 -15.16 2.60
CA VAL A 152 -18.65 -14.90 3.36
C VAL A 152 -18.33 -14.45 4.79
N LEU A 153 -17.35 -15.08 5.46
CA LEU A 153 -16.92 -14.66 6.80
C LEU A 153 -16.36 -13.23 6.80
N HIS A 154 -15.51 -12.87 5.84
CA HIS A 154 -15.02 -11.50 5.70
C HIS A 154 -16.16 -10.51 5.45
N PHE A 155 -17.08 -10.84 4.54
CA PHE A 155 -18.21 -9.99 4.21
C PHE A 155 -19.14 -9.77 5.42
N ALA A 156 -19.45 -10.82 6.17
CA ALA A 156 -20.24 -10.73 7.39
C ALA A 156 -19.57 -9.84 8.45
N LEU A 157 -18.26 -10.00 8.68
CA LEU A 157 -17.49 -9.15 9.59
C LEU A 157 -17.58 -7.67 9.18
N LEU A 158 -17.35 -7.38 7.90
CA LEU A 158 -17.42 -6.02 7.37
C LEU A 158 -18.83 -5.42 7.48
N CYS A 159 -19.88 -6.21 7.25
CA CYS A 159 -21.26 -5.75 7.42
C CYS A 159 -21.56 -5.38 8.87
N ILE A 160 -21.11 -6.19 9.83
CA ILE A 160 -21.32 -5.93 11.26
C ILE A 160 -20.55 -4.67 11.69
N ILE A 161 -19.25 -4.60 11.39
CA ILE A 161 -18.43 -3.41 11.69
C ILE A 161 -19.02 -2.16 11.02
N GLY A 162 -19.45 -2.29 9.76
CA GLY A 162 -20.07 -1.21 8.99
C GLY A 162 -21.39 -0.74 9.61
N PHE A 163 -22.25 -1.65 10.07
CA PHE A 163 -23.52 -1.33 10.71
C PHE A 163 -23.33 -0.56 12.03
N TYR A 164 -22.44 -1.04 12.91
CA TYR A 164 -22.15 -0.36 14.18
C TYR A 164 -21.39 0.95 13.98
N GLY A 165 -20.46 0.99 13.01
CA GLY A 165 -19.80 2.21 12.57
C GLY A 165 -20.79 3.26 12.07
N TRP A 166 -21.73 2.86 11.21
CA TRP A 166 -22.78 3.74 10.71
C TRP A 166 -23.69 4.26 11.83
N LYS A 167 -24.12 3.38 12.75
CA LYS A 167 -24.97 3.75 13.90
C LYS A 167 -24.34 4.86 14.75
N GLY A 168 -23.02 4.80 14.95
CA GLY A 168 -22.27 5.85 15.64
C GLY A 168 -22.09 7.11 14.79
N ILE A 169 -21.48 6.97 13.61
CA ILE A 169 -21.07 8.11 12.77
C ILE A 169 -22.28 8.94 12.33
N ARG A 170 -23.45 8.34 12.07
CA ARG A 170 -24.66 9.06 11.60
C ARG A 170 -25.14 10.17 12.55
N LYS A 171 -24.77 10.11 13.83
CA LYS A 171 -25.12 11.10 14.86
C LYS A 171 -24.10 12.23 14.98
N THR A 172 -22.97 12.15 14.28
CA THR A 172 -21.90 13.15 14.35
C THR A 172 -22.21 14.38 13.51
N PHE A 173 -21.70 15.53 13.94
CA PHE A 173 -21.79 16.78 13.17
C PHE A 173 -21.19 16.65 11.76
N LEU A 174 -20.10 15.88 11.61
CA LEU A 174 -19.47 15.62 10.31
C LEU A 174 -20.39 14.90 9.34
N TRP A 175 -21.13 13.89 9.80
CA TRP A 175 -22.11 13.18 8.96
C TRP A 175 -23.27 14.10 8.57
N GLN A 176 -23.78 14.90 9.50
CA GLN A 176 -24.90 15.81 9.23
C GLN A 176 -24.50 16.90 8.22
N LYS A 177 -23.29 17.44 8.33
CA LYS A 177 -22.81 18.51 7.44
C LYS A 177 -22.29 18.00 6.10
N HIS A 178 -21.67 16.81 6.07
CA HIS A 178 -20.93 16.32 4.90
C HIS A 178 -21.30 14.87 4.56
N ARG A 179 -22.60 14.57 4.51
CA ARG A 179 -23.15 13.22 4.28
C ARG A 179 -22.54 12.53 3.05
N ASP A 180 -22.49 13.22 1.91
CA ASP A 180 -22.03 12.62 0.64
C ASP A 180 -20.53 12.25 0.67
N LEU A 181 -19.70 13.14 1.24
CA LEU A 181 -18.27 12.86 1.43
C LEU A 181 -18.04 11.71 2.41
N MET A 182 -18.89 11.61 3.44
CA MET A 182 -18.82 10.51 4.37
C MET A 182 -19.23 9.19 3.71
N GLY A 183 -20.21 9.22 2.79
CA GLY A 183 -20.53 8.08 1.92
C GLY A 183 -19.31 7.63 1.12
N ILE A 184 -18.64 8.55 0.42
CA ILE A 184 -17.40 8.26 -0.34
C ILE A 184 -16.30 7.72 0.57
N PHE A 185 -16.10 8.31 1.75
CA PHE A 185 -15.12 7.85 2.74
C PHE A 185 -15.40 6.40 3.15
N LEU A 186 -16.66 6.06 3.49
CA LEU A 186 -17.04 4.72 3.91
C LEU A 186 -16.87 3.68 2.80
N ILE A 187 -17.27 4.00 1.57
CA ILE A 187 -17.09 3.08 0.44
C ILE A 187 -15.60 2.92 0.12
N GLY A 188 -14.81 3.99 0.14
CA GLY A 188 -13.37 3.94 -0.06
C GLY A 188 -12.61 3.19 1.05
N ALA A 189 -13.09 3.28 2.29
CA ALA A 189 -12.59 2.50 3.42
C ALA A 189 -12.96 1.01 3.27
N LEU A 190 -14.20 0.72 2.87
CA LEU A 190 -14.67 -0.64 2.61
C LEU A 190 -13.83 -1.31 1.50
N LEU A 191 -13.58 -0.62 0.39
CA LEU A 191 -12.72 -1.13 -0.69
C LEU A 191 -11.32 -1.50 -0.18
N ARG A 192 -10.70 -0.62 0.62
CA ARG A 192 -9.39 -0.88 1.24
C ARG A 192 -9.42 -2.07 2.20
N SER A 193 -10.49 -2.21 2.99
CA SER A 193 -10.66 -3.36 3.88
C SER A 193 -10.82 -4.67 3.12
N ILE A 194 -11.66 -4.69 2.07
CA ILE A 194 -11.82 -5.87 1.20
C ILE A 194 -10.47 -6.23 0.55
N TYR A 195 -9.75 -5.23 0.03
CA TYR A 195 -8.44 -5.43 -0.57
C TYR A 195 -7.42 -6.01 0.42
N MET A 196 -7.29 -5.45 1.62
CA MET A 196 -6.38 -5.95 2.66
C MET A 196 -6.76 -7.39 3.11
N LEU A 197 -8.05 -7.66 3.32
CA LEU A 197 -8.50 -8.98 3.78
C LEU A 197 -8.22 -10.07 2.75
N SER A 198 -8.28 -9.70 1.48
CA SER A 198 -8.06 -10.60 0.33
C SER A 198 -6.60 -10.67 -0.12
N THR A 199 -5.74 -9.73 0.30
CA THR A 199 -4.34 -9.64 -0.10
C THR A 199 -3.38 -10.07 1.01
N ARG A 200 -2.37 -10.87 0.66
CA ARG A 200 -1.35 -11.33 1.59
C ARG A 200 -0.24 -10.30 1.78
N ILE A 201 0.58 -10.45 2.83
CA ILE A 201 1.64 -9.48 3.14
C ILE A 201 2.72 -9.37 2.06
N TRP A 202 2.95 -10.45 1.30
CA TRP A 202 3.93 -10.49 0.21
C TRP A 202 3.37 -10.15 -1.17
N GLU A 203 2.04 -10.21 -1.33
CA GLU A 203 1.40 -9.92 -2.61
C GLU A 203 1.38 -8.42 -2.86
N ARG A 204 1.87 -8.01 -4.03
CA ARG A 204 1.88 -6.60 -4.45
C ARG A 204 2.52 -5.68 -3.39
N SER A 205 3.56 -6.19 -2.74
CA SER A 205 4.29 -5.55 -1.65
C SER A 205 5.77 -5.52 -1.98
N TYR A 206 6.43 -4.44 -1.60
CA TYR A 206 7.84 -4.20 -1.90
C TYR A 206 8.68 -4.49 -0.67
N ASP A 207 9.79 -5.21 -0.84
CA ASP A 207 10.77 -5.50 0.22
C ASP A 207 10.13 -5.97 1.53
N TRP A 208 9.01 -6.69 1.44
CA TRP A 208 8.17 -6.98 2.60
C TRP A 208 8.91 -7.76 3.69
N GLN A 209 9.83 -8.66 3.31
CA GLN A 209 10.67 -9.37 4.27
C GLN A 209 11.53 -8.40 5.07
N GLY A 210 12.26 -7.50 4.39
CA GLY A 210 13.13 -6.55 5.09
C GLY A 210 12.36 -5.59 6.00
N HIS A 211 11.15 -5.17 5.59
CA HIS A 211 10.29 -4.38 6.47
C HIS A 211 9.81 -5.18 7.69
N TRP A 212 9.43 -6.44 7.50
CA TRP A 212 9.01 -7.32 8.58
C TRP A 212 10.14 -7.64 9.56
N ASP A 213 11.33 -7.95 9.05
CA ASP A 213 12.54 -8.20 9.85
C ASP A 213 12.86 -7.00 10.75
N TYR A 214 12.72 -5.78 10.23
CA TYR A 214 12.94 -4.57 11.02
C TYR A 214 11.86 -4.40 12.11
N ILE A 215 10.57 -4.64 11.79
CA ILE A 215 9.51 -4.63 12.81
C ILE A 215 9.83 -5.65 13.91
N LEU A 216 10.18 -6.89 13.56
CA LEU A 216 10.53 -7.94 14.52
C LEU A 216 11.73 -7.56 15.38
N TYR A 217 12.78 -7.01 14.78
CA TYR A 217 13.97 -6.56 15.51
C TYR A 217 13.61 -5.50 16.56
N VAL A 218 12.82 -4.48 16.19
CA VAL A 218 12.40 -3.42 17.13
C VAL A 218 11.49 -3.98 18.22
N LEU A 219 10.59 -4.90 17.88
CA LEU A 219 9.69 -5.56 18.83
C LEU A 219 10.46 -6.35 19.90
N GLN A 220 11.61 -6.91 19.54
CA GLN A 220 12.47 -7.71 20.43
C GLN A 220 13.47 -6.85 21.23
N HIS A 221 14.10 -5.86 20.58
CA HIS A 221 15.25 -5.14 21.15
C HIS A 221 14.94 -3.71 21.59
N TRP A 222 13.81 -3.13 21.15
CA TRP A 222 13.41 -1.74 21.42
C TRP A 222 14.47 -0.69 21.09
N ASN A 223 15.35 -0.98 20.14
CA ASN A 223 16.40 -0.08 19.67
C ASN A 223 16.47 -0.07 18.13
N ILE A 224 17.27 0.86 17.60
CA ILE A 224 17.47 1.00 16.15
C ILE A 224 18.60 0.04 15.74
N PRO A 225 18.37 -0.86 14.77
CA PRO A 225 19.41 -1.76 14.31
C PRO A 225 20.49 -1.03 13.51
N LEU A 226 21.67 -1.64 13.47
CA LEU A 226 22.77 -1.19 12.60
C LEU A 226 22.40 -1.44 11.13
N THR A 227 22.75 -0.50 10.26
CA THR A 227 22.49 -0.60 8.81
C THR A 227 23.13 -1.82 8.13
N SER A 228 24.24 -2.32 8.67
CA SER A 228 24.94 -3.50 8.17
C SER A 228 24.20 -4.82 8.41
N GLN A 229 23.28 -4.87 9.38
CA GLN A 229 22.68 -6.12 9.87
C GLN A 229 21.43 -6.58 9.10
N GLY A 230 20.85 -5.74 8.23
CA GLY A 230 19.60 -6.10 7.56
C GLY A 230 19.32 -5.28 6.29
N TRP A 231 18.45 -5.81 5.43
CA TRP A 231 18.18 -5.24 4.10
C TRP A 231 17.53 -3.85 4.16
N GLN A 232 16.57 -3.65 5.05
CA GLN A 232 15.82 -2.38 5.22
C GLN A 232 16.23 -1.60 6.48
N TYR A 233 17.27 -2.03 7.18
CA TYR A 233 17.67 -1.43 8.47
C TYR A 233 18.24 -0.01 8.31
N TYR A 234 18.63 0.40 7.10
CA TYR A 234 19.00 1.78 6.81
C TYR A 234 17.84 2.77 6.85
N GLN A 235 16.59 2.28 6.78
CA GLN A 235 15.43 3.14 6.75
C GLN A 235 15.26 3.91 8.07
N PRO A 236 14.64 5.10 8.03
CA PRO A 236 14.26 5.83 9.23
C PRO A 236 13.25 5.08 10.12
N PRO A 237 13.29 5.25 11.46
CA PRO A 237 12.73 4.29 12.41
C PRO A 237 11.22 4.42 12.70
N LEU A 238 10.58 5.55 12.39
CA LEU A 238 9.26 5.91 12.95
C LEU A 238 8.19 4.84 12.66
N PHE A 239 8.09 4.39 11.40
CA PHE A 239 7.12 3.37 11.00
C PHE A 239 7.29 2.05 11.77
N TYR A 240 8.52 1.63 11.99
CA TYR A 240 8.85 0.35 12.62
C TYR A 240 8.53 0.37 14.11
N PHE A 241 8.86 1.45 14.82
CA PHE A 241 8.49 1.64 16.22
C PHE A 241 6.98 1.76 16.39
N MET A 242 6.28 2.48 15.52
CA MET A 242 4.81 2.55 15.57
C MET A 242 4.16 1.18 15.39
N ASN A 243 4.66 0.35 14.47
CA ASN A 243 4.20 -1.03 14.33
C ASN A 243 4.54 -1.86 15.57
N ALA A 244 5.77 -1.77 16.09
CA ALA A 244 6.18 -2.53 17.27
C ALA A 244 5.28 -2.23 18.47
N VAL A 245 4.98 -0.95 18.74
CA VAL A 245 4.03 -0.54 19.79
C VAL A 245 2.63 -1.10 19.54
N ALA A 246 2.14 -1.06 18.30
CA ALA A 246 0.82 -1.59 17.96
C ALA A 246 0.73 -3.12 18.08
N LEU A 247 1.84 -3.83 17.84
CA LEU A 247 1.91 -5.29 17.84
C LEU A 247 2.27 -5.89 19.21
N PHE A 248 2.95 -5.14 20.08
CA PHE A 248 3.44 -5.62 21.37
C PHE A 248 2.37 -6.32 22.23
N PRO A 249 1.13 -5.81 22.38
CA PRO A 249 0.12 -6.52 23.16
C PRO A 249 -0.23 -7.90 22.59
N ALA A 250 -0.14 -8.08 21.27
CA ALA A 250 -0.48 -9.33 20.61
C ALA A 250 0.60 -10.41 20.77
N THR A 251 1.86 -10.03 21.01
CA THR A 251 2.94 -11.00 21.29
C THR A 251 2.72 -11.75 22.61
N LEU A 252 2.04 -11.11 23.57
CA LEU A 252 1.65 -11.72 24.84
C LEU A 252 0.57 -12.80 24.67
N LEU A 253 -0.20 -12.75 23.57
CA LEU A 253 -1.33 -13.63 23.29
C LEU A 253 -0.99 -14.77 22.32
N THR A 254 0.04 -14.61 21.49
CA THR A 254 0.44 -15.59 20.49
C THR A 254 1.94 -15.53 20.19
N GLY A 255 2.61 -16.68 20.23
CA GLY A 255 3.98 -16.84 19.72
C GLY A 255 4.07 -17.03 18.20
N ASN A 256 2.93 -17.12 17.49
CA ASN A 256 2.91 -17.30 16.04
C ASN A 256 3.11 -15.96 15.31
N GLU A 257 4.04 -15.94 14.35
CA GLU A 257 4.33 -14.74 13.56
C GLU A 257 3.20 -14.33 12.60
N TYR A 258 2.50 -15.29 12.01
CA TYR A 258 1.51 -14.99 10.95
C TYR A 258 0.33 -14.12 11.44
N PRO A 259 -0.29 -14.36 12.62
CA PRO A 259 -1.24 -13.41 13.21
C PRO A 259 -0.66 -12.00 13.42
N LEU A 260 0.60 -11.88 13.84
CA LEU A 260 1.27 -10.58 14.01
C LEU A 260 1.43 -9.87 12.66
N MET A 261 1.80 -10.59 11.60
CA MET A 261 1.85 -10.05 10.23
C MET A 261 0.49 -9.52 9.78
N ARG A 262 -0.60 -10.26 10.06
CA ARG A 262 -1.97 -9.82 9.72
C ARG A 262 -2.38 -8.58 10.52
N LEU A 263 -1.97 -8.47 11.78
CA LEU A 263 -2.18 -7.27 12.59
C LEU A 263 -1.38 -6.08 12.05
N ALA A 264 -0.16 -6.29 11.56
CA ALA A 264 0.65 -5.25 10.92
C ALA A 264 0.01 -4.75 9.60
N GLN A 265 -0.59 -5.66 8.82
CA GLN A 265 -1.43 -5.27 7.67
C GLN A 265 -2.65 -4.47 8.11
N ALA A 266 -3.29 -4.82 9.23
CA ALA A 266 -4.44 -4.06 9.76
C ALA A 266 -4.06 -2.67 10.24
N PHE A 267 -2.87 -2.53 10.82
CA PHE A 267 -2.30 -1.24 11.16
C PHE A 267 -2.08 -0.37 9.90
N SER A 268 -1.54 -0.97 8.83
CA SER A 268 -1.34 -0.31 7.54
C SER A 268 -2.67 0.08 6.86
N LEU A 269 -3.71 -0.75 6.97
CA LEU A 269 -5.08 -0.42 6.58
C LEU A 269 -5.60 0.82 7.33
N GLY A 270 -5.41 0.88 8.65
CA GLY A 270 -5.81 2.03 9.47
C GLY A 270 -5.14 3.33 9.01
N ILE A 271 -3.84 3.29 8.72
CA ILE A 271 -3.08 4.42 8.18
C ILE A 271 -3.61 4.82 6.79
N SER A 272 -3.88 3.86 5.90
CA SER A 272 -4.42 4.13 4.55
C SER A 272 -5.82 4.78 4.61
N ILE A 273 -6.68 4.34 5.53
CA ILE A 273 -7.99 4.95 5.77
C ILE A 273 -7.84 6.37 6.33
N ALA A 274 -6.91 6.58 7.28
CA ALA A 274 -6.61 7.92 7.78
C ALA A 274 -6.11 8.84 6.66
N ALA A 275 -5.28 8.34 5.73
CA ALA A 275 -4.80 9.10 4.59
C ALA A 275 -5.95 9.49 3.64
N LEU A 276 -6.91 8.59 3.42
CA LEU A 276 -8.15 8.92 2.70
C LEU A 276 -8.91 10.06 3.38
N GLY A 277 -9.06 9.99 4.72
CA GLY A 277 -9.69 11.06 5.51
C GLY A 277 -8.97 12.41 5.36
N ALA A 278 -7.64 12.41 5.44
CA ALA A 278 -6.82 13.59 5.22
C ALA A 278 -6.97 14.14 3.79
N GLY A 279 -7.04 13.27 2.79
CA GLY A 279 -7.28 13.64 1.39
C GLY A 279 -8.65 14.24 1.14
N ILE A 280 -9.71 13.66 1.72
CA ILE A 280 -11.05 14.25 1.66
C ILE A 280 -11.07 15.62 2.35
N TRP A 281 -10.39 15.76 3.50
CA TRP A 281 -10.21 17.04 4.18
C TRP A 281 -9.51 18.08 3.28
N ILE A 282 -8.44 17.71 2.58
CA ILE A 282 -7.78 18.57 1.58
C ILE A 282 -8.79 19.02 0.51
N GLY A 283 -9.62 18.12 -0.01
CA GLY A 283 -10.67 18.46 -0.98
C GLY A 283 -11.62 19.56 -0.46
N THR A 284 -11.89 19.58 0.85
CA THR A 284 -12.71 20.63 1.49
C THR A 284 -12.00 21.99 1.59
N LEU A 285 -10.67 22.00 1.57
CA LEU A 285 -9.86 23.21 1.54
C LEU A 285 -9.72 23.75 0.12
N LEU A 286 -9.56 22.85 -0.86
CA LEU A 286 -9.34 23.20 -2.27
C LEU A 286 -10.63 23.64 -2.98
N PHE A 287 -11.77 23.03 -2.63
CA PHE A 287 -13.06 23.29 -3.27
C PHE A 287 -14.08 23.80 -2.24
N PRO A 288 -14.57 25.05 -2.37
CA PRO A 288 -15.57 25.60 -1.46
C PRO A 288 -16.91 24.87 -1.60
N GLU A 289 -17.83 25.06 -0.64
CA GLU A 289 -19.13 24.35 -0.62
C GLU A 289 -19.97 24.58 -1.89
N LYS A 290 -19.84 25.75 -2.54
CA LYS A 290 -20.47 26.03 -3.84
C LYS A 290 -19.96 25.14 -5.00
N GLU A 291 -18.78 24.54 -4.85
CA GLU A 291 -18.16 23.62 -5.81
C GLU A 291 -18.27 22.16 -5.34
N ASN A 292 -19.39 21.80 -4.68
CA ASN A 292 -19.59 20.48 -4.09
C ASN A 292 -19.35 19.33 -5.08
N GLN A 293 -19.76 19.48 -6.35
CA GLN A 293 -19.52 18.45 -7.36
C GLN A 293 -18.02 18.14 -7.55
N LYS A 294 -17.17 19.18 -7.65
CA LYS A 294 -15.70 18.98 -7.74
C LYS A 294 -15.15 18.38 -6.45
N ARG A 295 -15.66 18.80 -5.29
CA ARG A 295 -15.29 18.24 -3.99
C ARG A 295 -15.59 16.74 -3.90
N LEU A 296 -16.75 16.31 -4.39
CA LEU A 296 -17.14 14.89 -4.45
C LEU A 296 -16.29 14.12 -5.47
N LEU A 297 -16.06 14.66 -6.66
CA LEU A 297 -15.23 14.02 -7.68
C LEU A 297 -13.77 13.89 -7.24
N PHE A 298 -13.23 14.88 -6.53
CA PHE A 298 -11.89 14.85 -5.94
C PHE A 298 -11.80 13.76 -4.87
N ALA A 299 -12.77 13.71 -3.95
CA ALA A 299 -12.86 12.69 -2.92
C ALA A 299 -12.96 11.27 -3.51
N ALA A 300 -13.80 11.09 -4.55
CA ALA A 300 -13.95 9.82 -5.25
C ALA A 300 -12.64 9.39 -5.95
N GLY A 301 -11.92 10.33 -6.54
CA GLY A 301 -10.59 10.07 -7.10
C GLY A 301 -9.64 9.49 -6.05
N LEU A 302 -9.53 10.12 -4.88
CA LEU A 302 -8.67 9.60 -3.81
C LEU A 302 -9.18 8.29 -3.17
N ALA A 303 -10.50 8.09 -3.16
CA ALA A 303 -11.12 6.90 -2.62
C ALA A 303 -10.86 5.65 -3.48
N PHE A 304 -10.92 5.79 -4.79
CA PHE A 304 -10.94 4.65 -5.71
C PHE A 304 -9.67 4.47 -6.54
N PHE A 305 -8.76 5.45 -6.56
CA PHE A 305 -7.54 5.36 -7.37
C PHE A 305 -6.62 4.21 -6.92
N PRO A 306 -6.29 3.24 -7.80
CA PRO A 306 -5.62 2.01 -7.39
C PRO A 306 -4.27 2.20 -6.68
N GLY A 307 -3.43 3.13 -7.17
CA GLY A 307 -2.15 3.45 -6.55
C GLY A 307 -2.24 3.87 -5.08
N LEU A 308 -3.37 4.46 -4.65
CA LEU A 308 -3.62 4.83 -3.25
C LEU A 308 -4.25 3.69 -2.43
N VAL A 309 -5.09 2.86 -3.05
CA VAL A 309 -5.75 1.72 -2.39
C VAL A 309 -4.73 0.62 -2.06
N PHE A 310 -3.72 0.38 -2.90
CA PHE A 310 -2.72 -0.65 -2.66
C PHE A 310 -1.96 -0.51 -1.34
N HIS A 311 -1.82 0.71 -0.80
CA HIS A 311 -1.18 0.92 0.51
C HIS A 311 -1.94 0.24 1.67
N ALA A 312 -3.22 -0.11 1.51
CA ALA A 312 -4.01 -0.71 2.57
C ALA A 312 -3.54 -2.11 3.00
N SER A 313 -2.82 -2.85 2.13
CA SER A 313 -2.30 -4.19 2.47
C SER A 313 -0.79 -4.22 2.72
N ARG A 314 -0.06 -3.15 2.38
CA ARG A 314 1.40 -3.12 2.38
C ARG A 314 1.95 -2.76 3.75
N VAL A 315 2.68 -3.69 4.36
CA VAL A 315 3.49 -3.43 5.55
C VAL A 315 4.81 -2.79 5.11
N SER A 316 4.78 -1.48 4.91
CA SER A 316 5.93 -0.68 4.47
C SER A 316 5.81 0.75 4.98
N ASN A 317 6.96 1.41 5.17
CA ASN A 317 7.04 2.82 5.54
C ASN A 317 6.42 3.77 4.51
N ASP A 318 6.22 3.31 3.26
CA ASP A 318 5.45 4.00 2.23
C ASP A 318 4.02 4.36 2.68
N THR A 319 3.37 3.48 3.46
CA THR A 319 2.00 3.69 3.91
C THR A 319 1.89 4.81 4.94
N LEU A 320 2.85 4.91 5.87
CA LEU A 320 2.90 6.03 6.82
C LEU A 320 3.30 7.34 6.15
N LEU A 321 4.25 7.29 5.21
CA LEU A 321 4.64 8.47 4.44
C LEU A 321 3.46 9.05 3.65
N LEU A 322 2.59 8.20 3.10
CA LEU A 322 1.36 8.64 2.43
C LEU A 322 0.49 9.52 3.35
N LEU A 323 0.16 9.04 4.56
CA LEU A 323 -0.63 9.81 5.52
C LEU A 323 0.06 11.13 5.88
N ILE A 324 1.35 11.07 6.22
CA ILE A 324 2.14 12.25 6.60
C ILE A 324 2.16 13.28 5.48
N SER A 325 2.34 12.85 4.23
CA SER A 325 2.39 13.75 3.06
C SER A 325 1.07 14.49 2.86
N PHE A 326 -0.07 13.81 3.05
CA PHE A 326 -1.39 14.41 2.94
C PHE A 326 -1.69 15.37 4.09
N LEU A 327 -1.34 15.00 5.34
CA LEU A 327 -1.47 15.91 6.47
C LEU A 327 -0.60 17.16 6.28
N PHE A 328 0.68 16.97 5.94
CA PHE A 328 1.61 18.03 5.62
C PHE A 328 1.02 19.00 4.59
N PHE A 329 0.54 18.49 3.45
CA PHE A 329 -0.03 19.34 2.40
C PHE A 329 -1.27 20.09 2.89
N GLY A 330 -2.17 19.43 3.61
CA GLY A 330 -3.39 20.07 4.13
C GLY A 330 -3.08 21.21 5.11
N PHE A 331 -2.13 21.03 6.02
CA PHE A 331 -1.69 22.08 6.94
C PHE A 331 -0.90 23.18 6.23
N LEU A 332 -0.01 22.84 5.30
CA LEU A 332 0.73 23.80 4.48
C LEU A 332 -0.23 24.69 3.67
N TYR A 333 -1.21 24.08 3.01
CA TYR A 333 -2.20 24.82 2.22
C TYR A 333 -3.10 25.68 3.11
N ARG A 334 -3.52 25.18 4.27
CA ARG A 334 -4.32 25.97 5.22
C ARG A 334 -3.54 27.14 5.80
N TRP A 335 -2.26 26.95 6.10
CA TRP A 335 -1.34 28.02 6.46
C TRP A 335 -1.22 29.04 5.33
N TRP A 336 -1.03 28.60 4.08
CA TRP A 336 -0.93 29.49 2.93
C TRP A 336 -2.14 30.41 2.76
N ILE A 337 -3.35 29.89 3.03
CA ILE A 337 -4.58 30.68 2.89
C ILE A 337 -4.86 31.55 4.13
N ARG A 338 -4.51 31.09 5.34
CA ARG A 338 -4.93 31.74 6.61
C ARG A 338 -3.81 32.46 7.38
N GLY A 339 -2.54 32.24 7.02
CA GLY A 339 -1.38 32.76 7.75
C GLY A 339 -1.17 32.18 9.16
N SER A 340 -1.84 31.08 9.51
CA SER A 340 -1.84 30.51 10.88
C SER A 340 -0.48 29.89 11.25
N GLU A 341 0.23 30.48 12.22
CA GLU A 341 1.52 29.95 12.69
C GLU A 341 1.42 28.51 13.20
N ARG A 342 0.30 28.15 13.85
CA ARG A 342 0.04 26.78 14.30
C ARG A 342 0.05 25.78 13.14
N ASP A 343 -0.51 26.16 11.99
CA ASP A 343 -0.57 25.29 10.82
C ASP A 343 0.83 25.10 10.21
N LEU A 344 1.64 26.15 10.20
CA LEU A 344 3.04 26.06 9.78
C LEU A 344 3.84 25.13 10.69
N LEU A 345 3.69 25.27 12.01
CA LEU A 345 4.36 24.40 12.99
C LEU A 345 3.96 22.94 12.80
N ILE A 346 2.66 22.65 12.64
CA ILE A 346 2.18 21.28 12.39
C ILE A 346 2.72 20.75 11.06
N ALA A 347 2.77 21.56 10.00
CA ALA A 347 3.37 21.18 8.72
C ALA A 347 4.86 20.83 8.89
N SER A 348 5.62 21.62 9.65
CA SER A 348 7.04 21.34 9.96
C SER A 348 7.23 20.03 10.73
N VAL A 349 6.38 19.76 11.72
CA VAL A 349 6.38 18.49 12.45
C VAL A 349 6.02 17.32 11.52
N CYS A 350 5.08 17.50 10.59
CA CYS A 350 4.78 16.47 9.59
C CYS A 350 6.00 16.18 8.71
N VAL A 351 6.74 17.20 8.25
CA VAL A 351 7.98 17.00 7.49
C VAL A 351 9.01 16.24 8.32
N ALA A 352 9.21 16.60 9.60
CA ALA A 352 10.12 15.88 10.50
C ALA A 352 9.72 14.39 10.64
N CYS A 353 8.43 14.12 10.87
CA CYS A 353 7.91 12.76 10.94
C CYS A 353 8.08 12.02 9.62
N GLY A 354 7.93 12.70 8.49
CA GLY A 354 8.17 12.16 7.15
C GLY A 354 9.63 11.74 6.97
N LEU A 355 10.57 12.60 7.36
CA LEU A 355 12.00 12.31 7.32
C LEU A 355 12.40 11.17 8.27
N LEU A 356 11.70 11.01 9.40
CA LEU A 356 11.85 9.86 10.30
C LEU A 356 11.10 8.62 9.84
N THR A 357 10.32 8.70 8.76
CA THR A 357 9.63 7.56 8.14
C THR A 357 10.39 7.05 6.92
N LYS A 358 10.81 7.96 6.03
CA LYS A 358 11.50 7.63 4.78
C LYS A 358 12.23 8.85 4.21
N SER A 359 13.40 8.62 3.63
CA SER A 359 14.20 9.68 2.99
C SER A 359 13.52 10.34 1.79
N SER A 360 12.57 9.67 1.13
CA SER A 360 11.74 10.27 0.07
C SER A 360 10.80 11.38 0.56
N ALA A 361 10.80 11.70 1.86
CA ALA A 361 10.15 12.89 2.40
C ALA A 361 10.97 14.19 2.24
N LEU A 362 12.25 14.12 1.84
CA LEU A 362 13.10 15.30 1.59
C LEU A 362 12.46 16.36 0.67
N PRO A 363 11.76 16.00 -0.43
CA PRO A 363 11.05 16.97 -1.26
C PRO A 363 9.96 17.75 -0.51
N LEU A 364 9.37 17.20 0.56
CA LEU A 364 8.39 17.92 1.38
C LEU A 364 9.06 19.07 2.17
N ALA A 365 10.29 18.87 2.64
CA ALA A 365 11.07 19.93 3.27
C ALA A 365 11.39 21.05 2.27
N ALA A 366 11.84 20.69 1.07
CA ALA A 366 12.09 21.66 -0.01
C ALA A 366 10.82 22.47 -0.34
N LEU A 367 9.67 21.79 -0.45
CA LEU A 367 8.37 22.41 -0.70
C LEU A 367 7.95 23.36 0.44
N LEU A 368 8.14 22.96 1.70
CA LEU A 368 7.85 23.80 2.87
C LEU A 368 8.65 25.11 2.80
N PHE A 369 9.97 25.04 2.63
CA PHE A 369 10.82 26.22 2.57
C PHE A 369 10.52 27.08 1.35
N LEU A 370 10.30 26.47 0.17
CA LEU A 370 9.90 27.18 -1.03
C LEU A 370 8.61 27.98 -0.80
N CYS A 371 7.60 27.38 -0.16
CA CYS A 371 6.36 28.08 0.15
C CYS A 371 6.59 29.21 1.15
N ILE A 372 7.40 29.04 2.20
CA ILE A 372 7.73 30.11 3.15
C ILE A 372 8.36 31.32 2.43
N LEU A 373 9.30 31.06 1.53
CA LEU A 373 10.02 32.10 0.79
C LEU A 373 9.09 32.87 -0.17
N ILE A 374 8.17 32.17 -0.85
CA ILE A 374 7.27 32.78 -1.84
C ILE A 374 6.05 33.45 -1.18
N HIS A 375 5.61 33.01 0.00
CA HIS A 375 4.36 33.48 0.60
C HIS A 375 4.36 34.99 0.89
N GLN A 376 5.48 35.55 1.37
CA GLN A 376 5.57 36.97 1.73
C GLN A 376 6.95 37.58 1.38
N PRO A 377 7.26 37.78 0.09
CA PRO A 377 8.58 38.25 -0.34
C PRO A 377 8.91 39.65 0.17
N ARG A 378 7.89 40.48 0.47
CA ARG A 378 8.06 41.84 1.02
C ARG A 378 8.36 41.90 2.53
N HIS A 379 8.21 40.78 3.25
CA HIS A 379 8.44 40.69 4.70
C HIS A 379 9.54 39.69 5.03
N TRP A 380 10.73 39.91 4.47
CA TRP A 380 11.86 38.98 4.56
C TRP A 380 12.24 38.58 5.99
N ARG A 381 12.07 39.47 6.99
CA ARG A 381 12.33 39.16 8.41
C ARG A 381 11.40 38.07 8.94
N THR A 382 10.11 38.13 8.57
CA THR A 382 9.11 37.12 8.94
C THR A 382 9.40 35.80 8.25
N SER A 383 9.74 35.84 6.95
CA SER A 383 10.14 34.65 6.19
C SER A 383 11.39 34.01 6.79
N LEU A 384 12.42 34.80 7.14
CA LEU A 384 13.64 34.31 7.78
C LEU A 384 13.35 33.69 9.14
N ARG A 385 12.56 34.36 9.99
CA ARG A 385 12.11 33.82 11.29
C ARG A 385 11.42 32.46 11.11
N ASN A 386 10.50 32.38 10.16
CA ASN A 386 9.76 31.14 9.88
C ASN A 386 10.68 30.03 9.33
N VAL A 387 11.63 30.36 8.44
CA VAL A 387 12.65 29.42 7.95
C VAL A 387 13.49 28.89 9.11
N LEU A 388 14.03 29.78 9.95
CA LEU A 388 14.86 29.40 11.09
C LEU A 388 14.08 28.53 12.09
N LEU A 389 12.83 28.89 12.39
CA LEU A 389 11.98 28.13 13.28
C LEU A 389 11.68 26.73 12.73
N CYS A 390 11.31 26.63 11.46
CA CYS A 390 11.04 25.34 10.82
C CYS A 390 12.32 24.49 10.74
N PHE A 391 13.45 25.09 10.40
CA PHE A 391 14.75 24.42 10.39
C PHE A 391 15.13 23.90 11.79
N ALA A 392 14.95 24.71 12.84
CA ALA A 392 15.21 24.30 14.21
C ALA A 392 14.35 23.11 14.62
N ILE A 393 13.07 23.07 14.25
CA ILE A 393 12.17 21.93 14.51
C ILE A 393 12.67 20.68 13.77
N LEU A 394 13.00 20.80 12.48
CA LEU A 394 13.51 19.67 11.69
C LEU A 394 14.82 19.14 12.26
N PHE A 395 15.75 20.03 12.62
CA PHE A 395 17.04 19.67 13.20
C PHE A 395 16.86 19.00 14.57
N ALA A 396 16.06 19.58 15.46
CA ALA A 396 15.82 19.02 16.79
C ALA A 396 15.18 17.62 16.74
N LEU A 397 14.23 17.41 15.83
CA LEU A 397 13.51 16.13 15.75
C LEU A 397 14.25 15.06 14.94
N THR A 398 15.03 15.44 13.93
CA THR A 398 15.60 14.48 12.97
C THR A 398 17.12 14.46 12.92
N GLY A 399 17.79 15.51 13.41
CA GLY A 399 19.24 15.66 13.34
C GLY A 399 19.99 14.48 13.94
N TRP A 400 19.55 13.99 15.11
CA TRP A 400 20.13 12.82 15.77
C TRP A 400 20.17 11.57 14.88
N HIS A 401 19.13 11.34 14.05
CA HIS A 401 19.04 10.16 13.20
C HIS A 401 20.03 10.25 12.04
N TYR A 402 20.10 11.42 11.39
CA TYR A 402 21.06 11.64 10.30
C TYR A 402 22.50 11.65 10.82
N THR A 403 22.76 12.21 12.01
CA THR A 403 24.08 12.09 12.66
C THR A 403 24.43 10.63 12.92
N LEU A 404 23.52 9.83 13.49
CA LEU A 404 23.74 8.40 13.70
C LEU A 404 24.08 7.68 12.38
N ARG A 405 23.29 7.87 11.33
CA ARG A 405 23.47 7.14 10.07
C ARG A 405 24.72 7.57 9.30
N PHE A 406 25.03 8.85 9.23
CA PHE A 406 26.09 9.36 8.37
C PHE A 406 27.42 9.59 9.09
N MET A 407 27.39 10.05 10.35
CA MET A 407 28.61 10.37 11.10
C MET A 407 29.08 9.20 11.97
N VAL A 408 28.16 8.47 12.60
CA VAL A 408 28.52 7.35 13.50
C VAL A 408 28.66 6.05 12.71
N GLU A 409 27.69 5.71 11.87
CA GLU A 409 27.71 4.47 11.07
C GLU A 409 28.44 4.61 9.72
N GLY A 410 28.79 5.85 9.31
CA GLY A 410 29.57 6.08 8.09
C GLY A 410 28.86 5.77 6.77
N ASN A 411 27.52 5.77 6.75
CA ASN A 411 26.77 5.49 5.52
C ASN A 411 27.08 6.52 4.43
N GLN A 412 27.36 6.03 3.22
CA GLN A 412 27.70 6.89 2.06
C GLN A 412 26.46 7.36 1.28
N HIS A 413 25.34 6.64 1.41
CA HIS A 413 24.14 6.88 0.60
C HIS A 413 22.89 7.00 1.47
N ILE A 414 22.00 7.91 1.05
CA ILE A 414 20.66 8.10 1.64
C ILE A 414 19.78 6.85 1.46
N VAL A 415 20.01 6.09 0.39
CA VAL A 415 19.42 4.76 0.17
C VAL A 415 20.51 3.73 0.42
N GLY A 416 20.58 3.21 1.66
CA GLY A 416 21.75 2.45 2.14
C GLY A 416 21.96 1.09 1.48
N ASN A 417 20.94 0.52 0.83
CA ASN A 417 21.06 -0.76 0.11
C ASN A 417 21.24 -0.58 -1.41
N ILE A 418 21.40 0.65 -1.91
CA ILE A 418 21.33 0.91 -3.35
C ILE A 418 22.38 0.13 -4.14
N ASP A 419 23.63 0.08 -3.67
CA ASP A 419 24.74 -0.62 -4.36
C ASP A 419 24.74 -2.14 -4.14
N ARG A 420 23.77 -2.65 -3.36
CA ARG A 420 23.56 -4.10 -3.17
C ARG A 420 22.52 -4.68 -4.14
N ASN A 421 21.96 -3.85 -5.03
CA ASN A 421 21.01 -4.31 -6.04
C ASN A 421 21.71 -5.12 -7.14
N GLY A 422 21.00 -6.10 -7.69
CA GLY A 422 21.49 -6.87 -8.83
C GLY A 422 21.63 -6.00 -10.09
N PRO A 423 22.60 -6.28 -10.98
CA PRO A 423 22.91 -5.44 -12.14
C PRO A 423 21.70 -5.27 -13.08
N THR A 424 20.83 -6.28 -13.19
CA THR A 424 19.62 -6.25 -14.03
C THR A 424 18.59 -5.19 -13.63
N LEU A 425 18.65 -4.70 -12.38
CA LEU A 425 17.76 -3.65 -11.91
C LEU A 425 18.19 -2.28 -12.45
N TYR A 426 19.47 -2.09 -12.77
CA TYR A 426 19.95 -0.85 -13.34
C TYR A 426 19.51 -0.70 -14.80
N ILE A 427 19.34 0.55 -15.22
CA ILE A 427 19.06 0.92 -16.60
C ILE A 427 20.36 1.44 -17.20
N ASP A 428 20.93 0.66 -18.12
CA ASP A 428 22.28 0.90 -18.70
C ASP A 428 22.43 2.28 -19.35
N THR A 429 21.35 2.83 -19.91
CA THR A 429 21.39 4.15 -20.55
C THR A 429 20.05 4.87 -20.40
N ILE A 430 20.09 6.01 -19.70
CA ILE A 430 19.00 6.98 -19.66
C ILE A 430 19.41 8.21 -20.48
N GLU A 431 18.58 8.55 -21.47
CA GLU A 431 18.78 9.72 -22.32
C GLU A 431 17.82 10.86 -21.94
N LYS A 432 18.13 12.09 -22.32
CA LYS A 432 17.24 13.25 -22.09
C LYS A 432 15.83 13.02 -22.65
N LYS A 433 15.72 12.36 -23.81
CA LYS A 433 14.43 12.04 -24.46
C LYS A 433 13.49 11.22 -23.59
N ASN A 434 14.04 10.42 -22.68
CA ASN A 434 13.27 9.55 -21.81
C ASN A 434 12.40 10.33 -20.79
N PHE A 435 12.67 11.61 -20.55
CA PHE A 435 11.94 12.45 -19.60
C PHE A 435 10.84 13.30 -20.24
N TYR A 436 10.79 13.40 -21.57
CA TYR A 436 9.74 14.16 -22.28
C TYR A 436 9.03 13.35 -23.37
N THR A 437 9.50 12.13 -23.67
CA THR A 437 8.81 11.22 -24.60
C THR A 437 7.71 10.45 -23.87
N PHE A 438 6.53 10.41 -24.49
CA PHE A 438 5.42 9.54 -24.09
C PHE A 438 4.83 8.91 -25.35
N ARG A 439 4.72 7.57 -25.38
CA ARG A 439 4.22 6.83 -26.55
C ARG A 439 2.87 6.17 -26.21
N PRO A 440 1.72 6.82 -26.54
CA PRO A 440 0.39 6.34 -26.15
C PRO A 440 0.11 4.89 -26.59
N ILE A 441 0.42 4.57 -27.85
CA ILE A 441 0.16 3.24 -28.42
C ILE A 441 1.00 2.17 -27.72
N ALA A 442 2.28 2.46 -27.41
CA ALA A 442 3.14 1.53 -26.71
C ALA A 442 2.67 1.30 -25.26
N VAL A 443 2.19 2.36 -24.59
CA VAL A 443 1.58 2.25 -23.24
C VAL A 443 0.34 1.36 -23.26
N LEU A 444 -0.51 1.45 -24.28
CA LEU A 444 -1.68 0.57 -24.41
C LEU A 444 -1.31 -0.87 -24.78
N GLN A 445 -0.33 -1.09 -25.65
CA GLN A 445 0.15 -2.43 -26.01
C GLN A 445 0.92 -3.12 -24.87
N GLN A 446 1.50 -2.34 -23.96
CA GLN A 446 2.27 -2.83 -22.80
C GLN A 446 1.81 -2.12 -21.53
N PRO A 447 0.57 -2.42 -21.05
CA PRO A 447 -0.12 -1.65 -20.04
C PRO A 447 0.44 -1.84 -18.63
N PHE A 448 1.25 -2.88 -18.40
CA PHE A 448 1.91 -3.14 -17.12
C PHE A 448 3.39 -2.70 -17.13
N ASN A 449 3.93 -2.44 -15.94
CA ASN A 449 5.36 -2.18 -15.75
C ASN A 449 6.10 -3.49 -15.47
N ASN A 450 7.40 -3.46 -15.71
CA ASN A 450 8.32 -4.47 -15.23
C ASN A 450 9.67 -3.79 -14.91
N PRO A 451 10.13 -3.82 -13.64
CA PRO A 451 11.35 -3.13 -13.23
C PRO A 451 12.62 -3.75 -13.81
N LEU A 452 12.54 -4.96 -14.39
CA LEU A 452 13.67 -5.72 -14.93
C LEU A 452 13.71 -5.73 -16.48
N ASN A 453 12.70 -5.17 -17.17
CA ASN A 453 12.57 -5.29 -18.62
C ASN A 453 12.38 -3.95 -19.33
N ASP A 454 13.37 -3.55 -20.12
CA ASP A 454 13.37 -2.32 -20.91
C ASP A 454 12.25 -2.25 -21.97
N ARG A 455 11.84 -3.39 -22.53
CA ARG A 455 10.79 -3.44 -23.56
C ARG A 455 9.43 -2.99 -23.03
N ARG A 456 9.23 -3.05 -21.70
CA ARG A 456 8.02 -2.56 -21.03
C ARG A 456 8.06 -1.07 -20.74
N GLY A 457 9.02 -0.32 -21.27
CA GLY A 457 9.05 1.14 -21.18
C GLY A 457 9.57 1.69 -19.85
N ARG A 458 10.23 0.88 -19.00
CA ARG A 458 10.84 1.35 -17.74
C ARG A 458 11.88 2.47 -17.94
N ARG A 459 12.37 2.67 -19.17
CA ARG A 459 13.26 3.77 -19.53
C ARG A 459 12.55 5.12 -19.60
N PHE A 460 11.26 5.15 -19.91
CA PHE A 460 10.49 6.38 -20.14
C PHE A 460 9.74 6.79 -18.87
N PHE A 461 10.11 7.94 -18.32
CA PHE A 461 9.63 8.42 -17.02
C PHE A 461 8.10 8.48 -16.92
N TRP A 462 7.47 9.16 -17.88
CA TRP A 462 6.02 9.33 -17.86
C TRP A 462 5.26 8.04 -18.16
N GLU A 463 5.82 7.15 -18.98
CA GLU A 463 5.20 5.84 -19.25
C GLU A 463 5.23 4.96 -17.98
N HIS A 464 6.37 4.89 -17.30
CA HIS A 464 6.52 4.10 -16.07
C HIS A 464 5.69 4.69 -14.92
N LEU A 465 5.74 6.00 -14.70
CA LEU A 465 4.99 6.67 -13.64
C LEU A 465 3.48 6.50 -13.82
N THR A 466 2.98 6.66 -15.04
CA THR A 466 1.54 6.51 -15.34
C THR A 466 1.06 5.09 -15.08
N LYS A 467 1.77 4.08 -15.59
CA LYS A 467 1.40 2.67 -15.39
C LYS A 467 1.51 2.24 -13.93
N SER A 468 2.54 2.69 -13.22
CA SER A 468 2.73 2.36 -11.80
C SER A 468 1.66 2.99 -10.90
N SER A 469 1.05 4.11 -11.32
CA SER A 469 -0.06 4.73 -10.59
C SER A 469 -1.32 3.86 -10.52
N LEU A 470 -1.47 2.90 -11.44
CA LEU A 470 -2.59 1.95 -11.47
C LEU A 470 -2.19 0.55 -10.98
N ALA A 471 -1.06 0.02 -11.45
CA ALA A 471 -0.67 -1.39 -11.24
C ALA A 471 0.67 -1.57 -10.51
N GLY A 472 1.36 -0.51 -10.09
CA GLY A 472 2.70 -0.61 -9.51
C GLY A 472 3.71 -1.22 -10.49
N GLU A 473 4.48 -2.21 -10.01
CA GLU A 473 5.49 -2.95 -10.79
C GLU A 473 4.99 -4.32 -11.29
N TRP A 474 3.71 -4.65 -11.08
CA TRP A 474 3.20 -5.99 -11.32
C TRP A 474 2.46 -6.12 -12.65
N GLU A 475 2.68 -7.26 -13.29
CA GLU A 475 1.84 -7.76 -14.37
C GLU A 475 0.72 -8.59 -13.75
N LEU A 476 -0.51 -8.09 -13.83
CA LEU A 476 -1.65 -8.61 -13.06
C LEU A 476 -2.50 -9.62 -13.85
N GLY A 477 -1.93 -10.25 -14.87
CA GLY A 477 -2.58 -11.26 -15.70
C GLY A 477 -3.43 -10.70 -16.85
N ASP A 478 -3.83 -11.61 -17.74
CA ASP A 478 -4.53 -11.29 -18.99
C ASP A 478 -5.95 -10.75 -18.77
N GLU A 479 -6.61 -11.18 -17.69
CA GLU A 479 -7.98 -10.75 -17.35
C GLU A 479 -8.08 -9.26 -17.03
N LEU A 480 -6.99 -8.66 -16.54
CA LEU A 480 -6.92 -7.23 -16.24
C LEU A 480 -6.39 -6.39 -17.40
N TYR A 481 -5.95 -7.01 -18.49
CA TYR A 481 -5.30 -6.32 -19.60
C TYR A 481 -6.22 -5.28 -20.25
N THR A 482 -7.44 -5.67 -20.64
CA THR A 482 -8.43 -4.77 -21.26
C THR A 482 -8.87 -3.65 -20.32
N THR A 483 -9.12 -3.98 -19.05
CA THR A 483 -9.48 -3.00 -18.01
C THR A 483 -8.38 -1.97 -17.83
N MET A 484 -7.13 -2.42 -17.78
CA MET A 484 -5.95 -1.55 -17.65
C MET A 484 -5.77 -0.65 -18.87
N GLN A 485 -5.93 -1.17 -20.09
CA GLN A 485 -5.89 -0.36 -21.32
C GLN A 485 -6.94 0.75 -21.29
N PHE A 486 -8.16 0.42 -20.89
CA PHE A 486 -9.25 1.39 -20.80
C PHE A 486 -8.96 2.48 -19.76
N LEU A 487 -8.47 2.11 -18.57
CA LEU A 487 -8.07 3.07 -17.53
C LEU A 487 -6.93 3.99 -18.01
N LEU A 488 -5.94 3.44 -18.71
CA LEU A 488 -4.82 4.22 -19.28
C LEU A 488 -5.30 5.19 -20.36
N MET A 489 -6.21 4.76 -21.24
CA MET A 489 -6.82 5.62 -22.24
C MET A 489 -7.56 6.80 -21.60
N LEU A 490 -8.33 6.56 -20.53
CA LEU A 490 -9.01 7.61 -19.78
C LEU A 490 -8.01 8.56 -19.09
N ILE A 491 -6.92 8.05 -18.50
CA ILE A 491 -5.86 8.91 -17.93
C ILE A 491 -5.23 9.81 -19.00
N MET A 492 -4.97 9.29 -20.20
CA MET A 492 -4.44 10.10 -21.30
C MET A 492 -5.42 11.21 -21.72
N LEU A 493 -6.73 10.92 -21.75
CA LEU A 493 -7.75 11.93 -22.00
C LEU A 493 -7.81 12.97 -20.87
N PHE A 494 -7.72 12.54 -19.61
CA PHE A 494 -7.67 13.45 -18.46
C PHE A 494 -6.39 14.29 -18.43
N ALA A 495 -5.27 13.82 -18.99
CA ALA A 495 -4.07 14.63 -19.10
C ALA A 495 -4.31 15.90 -19.93
N VAL A 496 -5.12 15.83 -20.99
CA VAL A 496 -5.53 17.00 -21.79
C VAL A 496 -6.32 18.00 -20.94
N LEU A 497 -7.31 17.51 -20.17
CA LEU A 497 -8.06 18.35 -19.24
C LEU A 497 -7.18 18.92 -18.13
N GLY A 498 -6.25 18.13 -17.62
CA GLY A 498 -5.27 18.54 -16.61
C GLY A 498 -4.38 19.68 -17.11
N ILE A 499 -3.90 19.61 -18.36
CA ILE A 499 -3.13 20.69 -18.99
C ILE A 499 -3.99 21.95 -19.15
N ALA A 500 -5.23 21.82 -19.65
CA ALA A 500 -6.15 22.96 -19.78
C ALA A 500 -6.43 23.62 -18.42
N GLY A 501 -6.65 22.81 -17.38
CA GLY A 501 -6.85 23.27 -16.01
C GLY A 501 -5.61 23.91 -15.41
N LEU A 502 -4.41 23.35 -15.65
CA LEU A 502 -3.14 23.95 -15.25
C LEU A 502 -2.97 25.35 -15.84
N ILE A 503 -3.21 25.51 -17.15
CA ILE A 503 -3.14 26.81 -17.84
C ILE A 503 -4.14 27.80 -17.21
N ARG A 504 -5.39 27.37 -16.98
CA ARG A 504 -6.42 28.19 -16.32
C ARG A 504 -5.99 28.61 -14.91
N THR A 505 -5.46 27.69 -14.11
CA THR A 505 -4.97 27.95 -12.75
C THR A 505 -3.84 28.98 -12.76
N ILE A 506 -2.87 28.84 -13.65
CA ILE A 506 -1.76 29.80 -13.78
C ILE A 506 -2.28 31.19 -14.20
N ARG A 507 -3.26 31.25 -15.11
CA ARG A 507 -3.78 32.54 -15.60
C ARG A 507 -4.67 33.27 -14.59
N HIS A 508 -5.47 32.55 -13.82
CA HIS A 508 -6.55 33.17 -13.03
C HIS A 508 -6.45 32.96 -11.52
N GLN A 509 -5.67 31.99 -11.03
CA GLN A 509 -5.66 31.59 -9.62
C GLN A 509 -4.24 31.29 -9.12
N LEU A 510 -3.22 31.87 -9.75
CA LEU A 510 -1.81 31.52 -9.50
C LEU A 510 -1.46 31.56 -8.02
N HIS A 511 -1.63 32.72 -7.37
CA HIS A 511 -1.22 32.91 -5.98
C HIS A 511 -1.91 31.94 -5.02
N ALA A 512 -3.23 31.76 -5.15
CA ALA A 512 -3.99 30.84 -4.29
C ALA A 512 -3.62 29.36 -4.52
N SER A 513 -3.09 29.04 -5.69
CA SER A 513 -2.78 27.67 -6.13
C SER A 513 -1.29 27.34 -6.09
N LEU A 514 -0.43 28.29 -5.71
CA LEU A 514 1.03 28.12 -5.70
C LEU A 514 1.47 26.88 -4.90
N PRO A 515 0.97 26.58 -3.69
CA PRO A 515 1.35 25.35 -2.99
C PRO A 515 0.97 24.08 -3.75
N ILE A 516 -0.16 24.09 -4.46
CA ILE A 516 -0.63 22.96 -5.28
C ILE A 516 0.35 22.74 -6.44
N LEU A 517 0.63 23.80 -7.20
CA LEU A 517 1.53 23.74 -8.36
C LEU A 517 2.97 23.39 -7.95
N ALA A 518 3.47 24.02 -6.88
CA ALA A 518 4.78 23.73 -6.30
C ALA A 518 4.88 22.26 -5.84
N THR A 519 3.81 21.68 -5.29
CA THR A 519 3.77 20.26 -4.96
C THR A 519 3.96 19.38 -6.18
N GLY A 520 3.27 19.67 -7.29
CA GLY A 520 3.45 18.93 -8.55
C GLY A 520 4.89 19.01 -9.06
N VAL A 521 5.46 20.21 -9.11
CA VAL A 521 6.82 20.46 -9.62
C VAL A 521 7.90 19.85 -8.74
N VAL A 522 7.84 20.05 -7.43
CA VAL A 522 8.87 19.58 -6.49
C VAL A 522 8.88 18.05 -6.42
N LEU A 523 7.72 17.40 -6.37
CA LEU A 523 7.66 15.93 -6.31
C LEU A 523 8.13 15.28 -7.62
N THR A 524 7.65 15.75 -8.77
CA THR A 524 8.07 15.17 -10.06
C THR A 524 9.53 15.49 -10.38
N GLY A 525 9.97 16.73 -10.15
CA GLY A 525 11.35 17.16 -10.38
C GLY A 525 12.35 16.41 -9.51
N SER A 526 12.06 16.24 -8.21
CA SER A 526 12.94 15.48 -7.31
C SER A 526 13.07 14.01 -7.72
N MET A 527 11.97 13.37 -8.15
CA MET A 527 11.99 12.01 -8.66
C MET A 527 12.79 11.89 -9.97
N MET A 528 12.63 12.83 -10.90
CA MET A 528 13.42 12.86 -12.13
C MET A 528 14.91 13.00 -11.84
N VAL A 529 15.30 13.90 -10.93
CA VAL A 529 16.70 14.07 -10.51
C VAL A 529 17.25 12.79 -9.90
N LEU A 530 16.47 12.10 -9.04
CA LEU A 530 16.87 10.82 -8.46
C LEU A 530 17.15 9.77 -9.54
N VAL A 531 16.27 9.67 -10.54
CA VAL A 531 16.41 8.71 -11.65
C VAL A 531 17.61 9.06 -12.54
N MET A 532 17.88 10.35 -12.76
CA MET A 532 19.07 10.80 -13.51
C MET A 532 20.37 10.45 -12.78
N GLN A 533 20.40 10.58 -11.45
CA GLN A 533 21.58 10.28 -10.64
C GLN A 533 21.79 8.77 -10.46
N LYS A 534 20.70 8.02 -10.29
CA LYS A 534 20.72 6.57 -10.02
C LYS A 534 19.61 5.90 -10.84
N PRO A 535 19.93 5.45 -12.07
CA PRO A 535 18.96 4.90 -13.01
C PRO A 535 18.57 3.47 -12.64
N VAL A 536 17.72 3.32 -11.61
CA VAL A 536 17.27 2.03 -11.07
C VAL A 536 15.81 1.77 -11.48
N GLY A 537 15.55 0.58 -12.01
CA GLY A 537 14.23 0.07 -12.32
C GLY A 537 13.37 0.03 -11.06
N GLY A 538 12.33 0.88 -11.05
CA GLY A 538 11.42 1.04 -9.91
C GLY A 538 11.47 2.41 -9.23
N PHE A 539 12.56 3.18 -9.37
CA PHE A 539 12.65 4.54 -8.78
C PHE A 539 11.67 5.55 -9.39
N GLN A 540 10.99 5.16 -10.48
CA GLN A 540 9.96 5.91 -11.19
C GLN A 540 8.54 5.55 -10.72
N ASP A 541 8.40 4.70 -9.68
CA ASP A 541 7.10 4.27 -9.17
C ASP A 541 6.33 5.39 -8.47
N PHE A 542 5.04 5.50 -8.81
CA PHE A 542 4.09 6.42 -8.18
C PHE A 542 4.06 6.33 -6.64
N ARG A 543 4.40 5.17 -6.06
CA ARG A 543 4.44 4.93 -4.60
C ARG A 543 5.36 5.89 -3.84
N TYR A 544 6.37 6.46 -4.51
CA TYR A 544 7.28 7.42 -3.89
C TYR A 544 6.73 8.85 -3.83
N ILE A 545 5.76 9.18 -4.70
CA ILE A 545 5.16 10.52 -4.79
C ILE A 545 3.61 10.48 -4.84
N PRO A 546 2.92 9.71 -3.98
CA PRO A 546 1.47 9.54 -4.09
C PRO A 546 0.68 10.84 -3.83
N LEU A 547 1.30 11.82 -3.16
CA LEU A 547 0.76 13.17 -2.98
C LEU A 547 0.54 13.89 -4.33
N LEU A 548 1.21 13.47 -5.41
CA LEU A 548 1.00 13.98 -6.77
C LEU A 548 -0.45 13.83 -7.24
N ALA A 549 -1.23 12.90 -6.66
CA ALA A 549 -2.66 12.78 -6.93
C ALA A 549 -3.42 14.10 -6.66
N VAL A 550 -3.01 14.88 -5.65
CA VAL A 550 -3.67 16.15 -5.28
C VAL A 550 -3.59 17.19 -6.40
N PRO A 551 -2.41 17.64 -6.86
CA PRO A 551 -2.32 18.61 -7.94
C PRO A 551 -2.88 18.08 -9.26
N VAL A 552 -2.69 16.80 -9.57
CA VAL A 552 -3.21 16.20 -10.81
C VAL A 552 -4.74 16.24 -10.84
N LEU A 553 -5.42 15.74 -9.78
CA LEU A 553 -6.87 15.77 -9.70
C LEU A 553 -7.41 17.20 -9.64
N TYR A 554 -6.73 18.10 -8.91
CA TYR A 554 -7.11 19.51 -8.88
C TYR A 554 -7.10 20.13 -10.27
N CYS A 555 -6.01 19.96 -11.04
CA CYS A 555 -5.89 20.49 -12.39
C CYS A 555 -6.93 19.86 -13.35
N ILE A 556 -7.16 18.55 -13.29
CA ILE A 556 -8.21 17.89 -14.10
C ILE A 556 -9.58 18.53 -13.84
N LEU A 557 -9.93 18.73 -12.57
CA LEU A 557 -11.23 19.32 -12.19
C LEU A 557 -11.33 20.79 -12.58
N GLN A 558 -10.25 21.58 -12.50
CA GLN A 558 -10.24 22.95 -13.03
C GLN A 558 -10.36 22.98 -14.56
N GLY A 559 -9.84 21.96 -15.25
CA GLY A 559 -9.96 21.81 -16.70
C GLY A 559 -11.40 21.66 -17.18
N THR A 560 -12.29 21.08 -16.36
CA THR A 560 -13.72 20.94 -16.69
C THR A 560 -14.42 22.28 -16.88
N ASP A 561 -13.97 23.34 -16.20
CA ASP A 561 -14.54 24.69 -16.34
C ASP A 561 -14.10 25.40 -17.61
N VAL A 562 -13.03 24.95 -18.27
CA VAL A 562 -12.55 25.50 -19.55
C VAL A 562 -13.52 25.15 -20.68
N LEU A 563 -14.24 24.03 -20.55
CA LEU A 563 -15.16 23.55 -21.57
C LEU A 563 -16.48 24.35 -21.58
N PRO A 564 -17.11 24.51 -22.76
CA PRO A 564 -18.44 25.08 -22.89
C PRO A 564 -19.47 24.33 -22.04
N ILE A 565 -20.46 25.08 -21.52
CA ILE A 565 -21.49 24.56 -20.62
C ILE A 565 -22.22 23.34 -21.21
N ARG A 566 -22.48 23.33 -22.52
CA ARG A 566 -23.15 22.23 -23.23
C ARG A 566 -22.44 20.88 -23.11
N ILE A 567 -21.11 20.87 -22.98
CA ILE A 567 -20.28 19.65 -22.94
C ILE A 567 -19.59 19.43 -21.59
N ARG A 568 -19.81 20.31 -20.60
CA ARG A 568 -19.17 20.23 -19.28
C ARG A 568 -19.54 18.98 -18.49
N ASN A 569 -20.68 18.36 -18.78
CA ASN A 569 -21.10 17.10 -18.15
C ASN A 569 -20.31 15.88 -18.67
N ILE A 570 -19.70 15.94 -19.86
CA ILE A 570 -18.98 14.81 -20.46
C ILE A 570 -17.76 14.42 -19.59
N PRO A 571 -16.83 15.33 -19.21
CA PRO A 571 -15.75 15.00 -18.29
C PRO A 571 -16.21 14.43 -16.95
N VAL A 572 -17.33 14.92 -16.41
CA VAL A 572 -17.89 14.43 -15.15
C VAL A 572 -18.30 12.96 -15.30
N LEU A 573 -19.03 12.63 -16.38
CA LEU A 573 -19.42 11.26 -16.67
C LEU A 573 -18.20 10.36 -16.88
N LEU A 574 -17.18 10.84 -17.59
CA LEU A 574 -15.93 10.10 -17.81
C LEU A 574 -15.16 9.86 -16.51
N LEU A 575 -15.13 10.82 -15.58
CA LEU A 575 -14.52 10.63 -14.25
C LEU A 575 -15.29 9.59 -13.43
N LEU A 576 -16.63 9.63 -13.44
CA LEU A 576 -17.44 8.62 -12.77
C LEU A 576 -17.23 7.22 -13.37
N LEU A 577 -17.13 7.14 -14.71
CA LEU A 577 -16.80 5.91 -15.41
C LEU A 577 -15.41 5.40 -15.02
N PHE A 578 -14.40 6.27 -14.99
CA PHE A 578 -13.05 5.93 -14.54
C PHE A 578 -13.05 5.36 -13.12
N TYR A 579 -13.73 6.01 -12.17
CA TYR A 579 -13.82 5.53 -10.79
C TYR A 579 -14.54 4.18 -10.69
N THR A 580 -15.59 3.98 -11.49
CA THR A 580 -16.30 2.69 -11.57
C THR A 580 -15.37 1.59 -12.09
N PHE A 581 -14.58 1.87 -13.13
CA PHE A 581 -13.60 0.93 -13.65
C PHE A 581 -12.43 0.69 -12.70
N CYS A 582 -12.03 1.67 -11.87
CA CYS A 582 -11.06 1.45 -10.80
C CYS A 582 -11.59 0.47 -9.74
N VAL A 583 -12.88 0.55 -9.39
CA VAL A 583 -13.52 -0.42 -8.49
C VAL A 583 -13.60 -1.79 -9.17
N ALA A 584 -14.05 -1.85 -10.43
CA ALA A 584 -14.10 -3.10 -11.20
C ALA A 584 -12.72 -3.76 -11.33
N PHE A 585 -11.65 -2.97 -11.52
CA PHE A 585 -10.27 -3.43 -11.53
C PHE A 585 -9.94 -4.20 -10.25
N PHE A 586 -10.32 -3.70 -9.06
CA PHE A 586 -10.12 -4.44 -7.81
C PHE A 586 -10.99 -5.68 -7.71
N MET A 587 -12.24 -5.63 -8.18
CA MET A 587 -13.12 -6.80 -8.14
C MET A 587 -12.59 -7.95 -9.01
N ILE A 588 -12.08 -7.62 -10.21
CA ILE A 588 -11.41 -8.59 -11.08
C ILE A 588 -10.11 -9.06 -10.43
N LEU A 589 -9.25 -8.15 -9.96
CA LEU A 589 -7.98 -8.49 -9.32
C LEU A 589 -8.12 -9.45 -8.13
N LEU A 590 -9.22 -9.36 -7.37
CA LEU A 590 -9.45 -10.19 -6.19
C LEU A 590 -10.19 -11.51 -6.49
N ALA A 591 -10.75 -11.65 -7.70
CA ALA A 591 -11.36 -12.90 -8.15
C ALA A 591 -10.33 -13.98 -8.51
N HIS A 592 -9.08 -13.57 -8.76
CA HIS A 592 -7.96 -14.39 -9.21
C HIS A 592 -6.83 -14.37 -8.18
#